data_AF-A0A840QLW0-F1
#
_entry.id   AF-A0A840QLW0-F1
#
_cell.length_a   1.000
_cell.length_b   1.000
_cell.length_c   1.000
_cell.angle_alpha   90.00
_cell.angle_beta   90.00
_cell.angle_gamma   90.00
#
_symmetry.space_group_name_H-M   'P 1'
#
loop_
_entity.id
_entity.type
_entity.pdbx_description
1 polymer ?
#
loop_
_entity_poly.entity_id
_entity_poly.type
_entity_poly.pdbx_seq_one_letter_code
_entity_poly.pdbx_strand_id
1 'polypeptide(L)'
;MQICPSCNSDKLVEESSMVVRIVLCVFLIFIIPFPYNLLLAFIPFVFPYKYQCDVCGLQHEKDELVNIDWREKEEMYQTHQWLEEQLTPHLNMWIEDDNENVYKVVKGNGQFLLIGWAEERLEVYRIYNIASDTEPVTLHATSNVSHSFRVNDYSPNPERTEFGERVLTTEEFNVFKEGDQRMKQWLQENEQLAGQLKIEFEKEE
;
A
#
# COMPACT_ATOMS: atom_id res chain seq x y z
N MET A 1 20.41 3.86 8.26
CA MET A 1 19.58 2.67 7.99
C MET A 1 18.85 2.90 6.67
N GLN A 2 18.58 1.87 5.87
CA GLN A 2 17.79 2.04 4.64
C GLN A 2 16.31 1.79 4.96
N ILE A 3 15.42 2.64 4.45
CA ILE A 3 13.97 2.50 4.57
C ILE A 3 13.31 2.55 3.20
N CYS A 4 12.13 1.93 3.10
CA CYS A 4 11.28 2.02 1.93
C CYS A 4 10.80 3.46 1.75
N PRO A 5 11.03 4.11 0.59
CA PRO A 5 10.58 5.49 0.34
C PRO A 5 9.06 5.62 0.34
N SER A 6 8.35 4.54 -0.04
CA SER A 6 6.90 4.57 -0.06
C SER A 6 6.34 4.55 1.35
N CYS A 7 6.69 3.57 2.18
CA CYS A 7 6.03 3.36 3.48
C CYS A 7 6.86 3.64 4.73
N ASN A 8 8.09 4.11 4.58
CA ASN A 8 9.04 4.38 5.67
C ASN A 8 9.35 3.16 6.56
N SER A 9 9.08 1.94 6.10
CA SER A 9 9.44 0.72 6.82
C SER A 9 10.90 0.34 6.61
N ASP A 10 11.55 -0.15 7.68
CA ASP A 10 12.89 -0.74 7.65
C ASP A 10 12.91 -2.24 7.32
N LYS A 11 11.74 -2.85 7.09
CA LYS A 11 11.61 -4.26 6.70
C LYS A 11 11.78 -4.41 5.19
N LEU A 12 13.04 -4.41 4.77
CA LEU A 12 13.45 -4.62 3.38
C LEU A 12 14.10 -6.00 3.24
N VAL A 13 13.61 -6.78 2.29
CA VAL A 13 14.16 -8.09 1.90
C VAL A 13 14.84 -7.96 0.55
N GLU A 14 16.07 -8.44 0.46
CA GLU A 14 16.80 -8.51 -0.81
C GLU A 14 16.31 -9.73 -1.61
N GLU A 15 15.54 -9.51 -2.68
CA GLU A 15 14.97 -10.61 -3.49
C GLU A 15 16.02 -11.31 -4.38
N SER A 16 17.12 -10.62 -4.63
CA SER A 16 18.14 -11.09 -5.55
C SER A 16 18.95 -12.22 -4.92
N SER A 17 18.57 -13.46 -5.21
CA SER A 17 19.33 -14.64 -4.79
C SER A 17 20.67 -14.69 -5.53
N MET A 18 21.74 -14.31 -4.82
CA MET A 18 23.14 -14.57 -5.18
C MET A 18 23.32 -16.00 -5.74
N VAL A 19 22.60 -16.97 -5.18
CA VAL A 19 22.65 -18.37 -5.60
C VAL A 19 22.16 -18.56 -7.04
N VAL A 20 21.04 -17.94 -7.42
CA VAL A 20 20.52 -18.02 -8.79
C VAL A 20 21.48 -17.39 -9.79
N ARG A 21 22.07 -16.23 -9.43
CA ARG A 21 23.07 -15.57 -10.27
C ARG A 21 24.30 -16.46 -10.50
N ILE A 22 24.82 -17.09 -9.45
CA ILE A 22 25.95 -18.01 -9.54
C ILE A 22 25.62 -19.21 -10.43
N VAL A 23 24.45 -19.84 -10.25
CA VAL A 23 24.02 -20.99 -11.08
C VAL A 23 23.91 -20.61 -12.56
N LEU A 24 23.32 -19.46 -12.87
CA LEU A 24 23.26 -18.92 -14.24
C LEU A 24 24.66 -18.69 -14.83
N CYS A 25 25.60 -18.15 -14.04
CA CYS A 25 26.97 -17.96 -14.50
C CYS A 25 27.66 -19.27 -14.85
N VAL A 26 27.52 -20.29 -13.99
CA VAL A 26 28.08 -21.63 -14.25
C VAL A 26 27.47 -22.20 -15.53
N PHE A 27 26.15 -22.12 -15.71
CA PHE A 27 25.45 -22.60 -16.90
C PHE A 27 25.94 -21.90 -18.19
N LEU A 28 26.10 -20.58 -18.16
CA LEU A 28 26.57 -19.78 -19.29
C LEU A 28 28.02 -20.11 -19.70
N ILE A 29 28.88 -20.45 -18.74
CA ILE A 29 30.28 -20.84 -19.00
C ILE A 29 30.36 -22.15 -19.81
N PHE A 30 29.47 -23.12 -19.54
CA PHE A 30 29.52 -24.44 -20.15
C PHE A 30 28.79 -24.58 -21.49
N ILE A 31 27.82 -23.72 -21.79
CA ILE A 31 26.96 -23.86 -22.98
C ILE A 31 27.41 -23.01 -24.15
N ILE A 32 28.00 -21.85 -23.90
CA ILE A 32 28.42 -20.94 -24.98
C ILE A 32 29.83 -21.36 -25.42
N PRO A 33 30.17 -21.39 -26.73
CA PRO A 33 31.51 -21.70 -27.19
C PRO A 33 32.49 -20.51 -27.08
N PHE A 34 33.71 -20.79 -26.64
CA PHE A 34 34.83 -19.86 -26.46
C PHE A 34 35.06 -19.02 -27.73
N PRO A 35 35.23 -17.67 -27.69
CA PRO A 35 35.84 -16.86 -26.61
C PRO A 35 34.91 -15.90 -25.84
N TYR A 36 33.60 -15.85 -26.16
CA TYR A 36 32.69 -14.84 -25.59
C TYR A 36 32.15 -15.22 -24.19
N ASN A 37 32.38 -16.44 -23.74
CA ASN A 37 31.83 -17.01 -22.50
C ASN A 37 32.19 -16.20 -21.25
N LEU A 38 33.42 -15.69 -21.18
CA LEU A 38 33.89 -14.96 -20.01
C LEU A 38 33.12 -13.64 -19.86
N LEU A 39 32.87 -12.92 -20.96
CA LEU A 39 32.13 -11.67 -20.94
C LEU A 39 30.64 -11.90 -20.63
N LEU A 40 30.05 -12.95 -21.20
CA LEU A 40 28.64 -13.27 -20.97
C LEU A 40 28.36 -13.78 -19.55
N ALA A 41 29.35 -14.42 -18.90
CA ALA A 41 29.23 -14.84 -17.50
C ALA A 41 29.12 -13.66 -16.52
N PHE A 42 29.50 -12.43 -16.91
CA PHE A 42 29.29 -11.25 -16.06
C PHE A 42 27.88 -10.67 -16.13
N ILE A 43 27.08 -11.02 -17.15
CA ILE A 43 25.74 -10.45 -17.38
C ILE A 43 24.85 -10.53 -16.12
N PRO A 44 24.76 -11.66 -15.38
CA PRO A 44 23.93 -11.73 -14.17
C PRO A 44 24.37 -10.79 -13.03
N PHE A 45 25.61 -10.31 -13.04
CA PHE A 45 26.14 -9.38 -12.04
C PHE A 45 25.96 -7.91 -12.41
N VAL A 46 25.62 -7.60 -13.65
CA VAL A 46 25.34 -6.22 -14.11
C VAL A 46 23.96 -5.76 -13.64
N PHE A 47 23.01 -6.67 -13.44
CA PHE A 47 21.69 -6.32 -12.95
C PHE A 47 21.73 -5.85 -11.49
N PRO A 48 21.16 -4.69 -11.15
CA PRO A 48 21.14 -4.20 -9.77
C PRO A 48 20.39 -5.16 -8.85
N TYR A 49 20.69 -5.08 -7.55
CA TYR A 49 19.91 -5.78 -6.53
C TYR A 49 18.55 -5.07 -6.38
N LYS A 50 17.48 -5.86 -6.33
CA LYS A 50 16.14 -5.37 -6.01
C LYS A 50 15.84 -5.66 -4.54
N TYR A 51 15.24 -4.68 -3.89
CA TYR A 51 14.76 -4.76 -2.52
C TYR A 51 13.24 -4.75 -2.53
N GLN A 52 12.62 -5.71 -1.87
CA GLN A 52 11.18 -5.75 -1.66
C GLN A 52 10.89 -5.33 -0.22
N CYS A 53 9.94 -4.42 -0.02
CA CYS A 53 9.49 -4.11 1.33
C CYS A 53 8.43 -5.13 1.79
N ASP A 54 8.61 -5.74 2.96
CA ASP A 54 7.63 -6.72 3.49
C ASP A 54 6.31 -6.08 3.91
N VAL A 55 6.33 -4.77 4.23
CA VAL A 55 5.16 -4.04 4.73
C VAL A 55 4.29 -3.58 3.59
N CYS A 56 4.86 -2.78 2.67
CA CYS A 56 4.09 -2.31 1.52
C CYS A 56 4.09 -3.30 0.37
N GLY A 57 5.07 -4.19 0.21
CA GLY A 57 5.17 -5.11 -0.93
C GLY A 57 5.78 -4.50 -2.21
N LEU A 58 6.10 -3.21 -2.20
CA LEU A 58 6.72 -2.53 -3.35
C LEU A 58 8.19 -2.93 -3.48
N GLN A 59 8.65 -2.98 -4.73
CA GLN A 59 10.04 -3.24 -5.09
C GLN A 59 10.75 -1.93 -5.39
N HIS A 60 11.97 -1.81 -4.87
CA HIS A 60 12.82 -0.64 -5.03
C HIS A 60 14.24 -1.06 -5.45
N GLU A 61 14.90 -0.18 -6.20
CA GLU A 61 16.35 -0.28 -6.41
C GLU A 61 17.10 0.32 -5.21
N LYS A 62 18.37 -0.03 -5.05
CA LYS A 62 19.15 0.35 -3.86
C LYS A 62 19.27 1.87 -3.68
N ASP A 63 19.37 2.57 -4.79
CA ASP A 63 19.51 4.01 -4.92
C ASP A 63 18.19 4.77 -4.69
N GLU A 64 17.05 4.10 -4.82
CA GLU A 64 15.74 4.64 -4.45
C GLU A 64 15.47 4.56 -2.94
N LEU A 65 16.22 3.74 -2.20
CA LEU A 65 16.06 3.59 -0.77
C LEU A 65 16.58 4.83 -0.02
N VAL A 66 15.75 5.36 0.88
CA VAL A 66 16.14 6.52 1.69
C VAL A 66 17.06 6.05 2.82
N ASN A 67 18.20 6.70 2.93
CA ASN A 67 19.09 6.50 4.07
C ASN A 67 18.71 7.48 5.18
N ILE A 68 18.25 6.93 6.29
CA ILE A 68 17.91 7.71 7.48
C ILE A 68 18.89 7.47 8.63
N ASP A 69 19.06 8.49 9.47
CA ASP A 69 19.73 8.35 10.76
C ASP A 69 18.77 7.83 11.84
N TRP A 70 19.30 7.36 12.98
CA TRP A 70 18.51 6.87 14.11
C TRP A 70 17.59 7.95 14.71
N ARG A 71 17.96 9.23 14.58
CA ARG A 71 17.14 10.37 15.07
C ARG A 71 15.87 10.54 14.24
N GLU A 72 16.01 10.53 12.92
CA GLU A 72 14.88 10.60 11.98
C GLU A 72 13.95 9.39 12.16
N LYS A 73 14.52 8.21 12.47
CA LYS A 73 13.73 7.02 12.79
C LYS A 73 12.83 7.22 14.01
N GLU A 74 13.36 7.85 15.06
CA GLU A 74 12.61 8.12 16.28
C GLU A 74 11.47 9.12 16.00
N GLU A 75 11.73 10.16 15.23
CA GLU A 75 10.71 11.12 14.78
C GLU A 75 9.60 10.43 13.98
N MET A 76 9.96 9.57 13.02
CA MET A 76 8.97 8.78 12.26
C MET A 76 8.12 7.87 13.15
N TYR A 77 8.73 7.26 14.16
CA TYR A 77 8.00 6.43 15.12
C TYR A 77 7.00 7.23 15.94
N GLN A 78 7.39 8.42 16.40
CA GLN A 78 6.50 9.34 17.11
C GLN A 78 5.34 9.81 16.23
N THR A 79 5.62 10.18 14.97
CA THR A 79 4.56 10.53 14.00
C THR A 79 3.60 9.36 13.77
N HIS A 80 4.11 8.13 13.66
CA HIS A 80 3.27 6.94 13.48
C HIS A 80 2.39 6.65 14.71
N GLN A 81 2.95 6.75 15.91
CA GLN A 81 2.19 6.58 17.16
C GLN A 81 1.09 7.64 17.28
N TRP A 82 1.42 8.89 16.98
CA TRP A 82 0.44 9.98 17.00
C TRP A 82 -0.68 9.75 15.99
N LEU A 83 -0.34 9.36 14.75
CA LEU A 83 -1.32 9.02 13.72
C LEU A 83 -2.22 7.84 14.17
N GLU A 84 -1.63 6.84 14.81
CA GLU A 84 -2.36 5.70 15.36
C GLU A 84 -3.34 6.12 16.46
N GLU A 85 -2.93 6.98 17.39
CA GLU A 85 -3.81 7.51 18.43
C GLU A 85 -5.00 8.28 17.85
N GLN A 86 -4.78 9.08 16.80
CA GLN A 86 -5.84 9.86 16.15
C GLN A 86 -6.79 9.02 15.29
N LEU A 87 -6.28 7.98 14.62
CA LEU A 87 -7.09 7.16 13.71
C LEU A 87 -7.78 5.98 14.41
N THR A 88 -7.28 5.54 15.57
CA THR A 88 -7.87 4.42 16.32
C THR A 88 -9.39 4.57 16.56
N PRO A 89 -9.91 5.76 16.93
CA PRO A 89 -11.36 5.97 17.09
C PRO A 89 -12.16 5.77 15.80
N HIS A 90 -11.54 5.93 14.63
CA HIS A 90 -12.19 5.84 13.32
C HIS A 90 -11.93 4.49 12.63
N LEU A 91 -11.17 3.57 13.25
CA LEU A 91 -10.85 2.28 12.66
C LEU A 91 -12.09 1.43 12.40
N ASN A 92 -12.16 0.87 11.20
CA ASN A 92 -13.28 0.08 10.66
C ASN A 92 -14.59 0.85 10.55
N MET A 93 -14.56 2.19 10.60
CA MET A 93 -15.73 3.02 10.38
C MET A 93 -15.76 3.57 8.95
N TRP A 94 -16.97 3.85 8.47
CA TRP A 94 -17.19 4.55 7.21
C TRP A 94 -17.29 6.06 7.49
N ILE A 95 -16.60 6.85 6.67
CA ILE A 95 -16.54 8.30 6.72
C ILE A 95 -16.98 8.86 5.37
N GLU A 96 -17.62 10.02 5.40
CA GLU A 96 -18.04 10.75 4.20
C GLU A 96 -17.16 11.99 4.01
N ASP A 97 -16.74 12.27 2.77
CA ASP A 97 -16.00 13.49 2.42
C ASP A 97 -16.93 14.64 2.02
N ASP A 98 -16.34 15.83 1.80
CA ASP A 98 -17.07 17.03 1.37
C ASP A 98 -17.78 16.88 0.00
N ASN A 99 -17.41 15.86 -0.78
CA ASN A 99 -17.98 15.56 -2.09
C ASN A 99 -18.98 14.39 -2.03
N GLU A 100 -19.42 13.99 -0.82
CA GLU A 100 -20.31 12.86 -0.58
C GLU A 100 -19.71 11.50 -1.02
N ASN A 101 -18.39 11.38 -1.15
CA ASN A 101 -17.74 10.09 -1.35
C ASN A 101 -17.55 9.41 0.00
N VAL A 102 -17.74 8.09 0.02
CA VAL A 102 -17.64 7.30 1.24
C VAL A 102 -16.35 6.50 1.24
N TYR A 103 -15.63 6.54 2.36
CA TYR A 103 -14.40 5.80 2.56
C TYR A 103 -14.47 4.98 3.85
N LYS A 104 -13.84 3.80 3.85
CA LYS A 104 -13.63 3.02 5.07
C LYS A 104 -12.21 3.19 5.57
N VAL A 105 -12.04 3.57 6.82
CA VAL A 105 -10.72 3.61 7.46
C VAL A 105 -10.37 2.21 7.96
N VAL A 106 -9.25 1.65 7.51
CA VAL A 106 -8.81 0.29 7.89
C VAL A 106 -7.32 0.26 8.23
N LYS A 107 -6.88 -0.77 8.96
CA LYS A 107 -5.46 -1.02 9.23
C LYS A 107 -5.02 -2.32 8.55
N GLY A 108 -4.00 -2.25 7.70
CA GLY A 108 -3.47 -3.39 6.95
C GLY A 108 -1.95 -3.44 7.02
N ASN A 109 -1.38 -4.58 7.43
CA ASN A 109 0.08 -4.80 7.54
C ASN A 109 0.83 -3.68 8.31
N GLY A 110 0.18 -3.00 9.26
CA GLY A 110 0.77 -1.91 10.03
C GLY A 110 0.61 -0.51 9.42
N GLN A 111 -0.12 -0.38 8.32
CA GLN A 111 -0.44 0.90 7.68
C GLN A 111 -1.93 1.24 7.87
N PHE A 112 -2.24 2.53 7.92
CA PHE A 112 -3.60 3.04 7.87
C PHE A 112 -3.98 3.33 6.43
N LEU A 113 -5.15 2.84 6.03
CA LEU A 113 -5.62 2.87 4.66
C LEU A 113 -7.06 3.40 4.61
N LEU A 114 -7.40 4.07 3.51
CA LEU A 114 -8.76 4.39 3.11
C LEU A 114 -9.15 3.46 1.97
N ILE A 115 -10.31 2.83 2.10
CA ILE A 115 -10.93 2.10 1.00
C ILE A 115 -12.06 2.98 0.48
N GLY A 116 -11.90 3.51 -0.73
CA GLY A 116 -12.86 4.40 -1.38
C GLY A 116 -13.51 3.77 -2.60
N TRP A 117 -14.66 4.33 -2.99
CA TRP A 117 -15.34 3.97 -4.23
C TRP A 117 -14.84 4.83 -5.39
N ALA A 118 -14.39 4.20 -6.48
CA ALA A 118 -14.13 4.89 -7.74
C ALA A 118 -14.58 4.02 -8.92
N GLU A 119 -15.49 4.55 -9.75
CA GLU A 119 -15.84 3.98 -11.07
C GLU A 119 -16.02 2.44 -11.09
N GLU A 120 -16.85 1.93 -10.16
CA GLU A 120 -17.18 0.48 -10.01
C GLU A 120 -16.08 -0.38 -9.36
N ARG A 121 -15.06 0.25 -8.76
CA ARG A 121 -13.95 -0.44 -8.09
C ARG A 121 -13.72 0.12 -6.70
N LEU A 122 -13.15 -0.73 -5.85
CA LEU A 122 -12.62 -0.29 -4.56
C LEU A 122 -11.16 0.09 -4.75
N GLU A 123 -10.89 1.37 -4.56
CA GLU A 123 -9.54 1.90 -4.53
C GLU A 123 -9.04 1.97 -3.09
N VAL A 124 -7.73 1.78 -2.94
CA VAL A 124 -7.07 1.81 -1.64
C VAL A 124 -6.05 2.92 -1.65
N TYR A 125 -6.17 3.81 -0.69
CA TYR A 125 -5.25 4.91 -0.46
C TYR A 125 -4.57 4.72 0.89
N ARG A 126 -3.32 5.15 1.01
CA ARG A 126 -2.60 5.15 2.29
C ARG A 126 -2.76 6.50 2.97
N ILE A 127 -3.19 6.48 4.23
CA ILE A 127 -3.19 7.67 5.10
C ILE A 127 -1.78 7.86 5.62
N TYR A 128 -1.20 9.04 5.38
CA TYR A 128 0.16 9.35 5.85
C TYR A 128 0.21 10.52 6.83
N ASN A 129 -0.84 11.35 6.87
CA ASN A 129 -0.92 12.47 7.81
C ASN A 129 -2.38 12.82 8.12
N ILE A 130 -2.60 13.50 9.24
CA ILE A 130 -3.87 14.08 9.66
C ILE A 130 -3.63 15.51 10.15
N ALA A 131 -4.42 16.47 9.69
CA ALA A 131 -4.37 17.86 10.16
C ALA A 131 -5.51 18.09 11.15
N SER A 132 -5.24 17.80 12.43
CA SER A 132 -6.22 17.90 13.52
C SER A 132 -6.48 19.33 14.00
N ASP A 133 -5.69 20.30 13.54
CA ASP A 133 -5.85 21.73 13.82
C ASP A 133 -6.88 22.41 12.91
N THR A 134 -7.45 21.68 11.95
CA THR A 134 -8.50 22.14 11.06
C THR A 134 -9.86 21.56 11.46
N GLU A 135 -10.93 22.36 11.35
CA GLU A 135 -12.32 21.89 11.44
C GLU A 135 -12.99 22.10 10.07
N PRO A 136 -13.44 21.03 9.38
CA PRO A 136 -13.35 19.62 9.76
C PRO A 136 -11.91 19.08 9.72
N VAL A 137 -11.67 18.00 10.46
CA VAL A 137 -10.36 17.30 10.48
C VAL A 137 -10.04 16.81 9.06
N THR A 138 -8.81 17.08 8.62
CA THR A 138 -8.35 16.73 7.26
C THR A 138 -7.43 15.51 7.29
N LEU A 139 -7.76 14.48 6.51
CA LEU A 139 -6.92 13.31 6.25
C LEU A 139 -6.13 13.51 4.96
N HIS A 140 -4.82 13.32 5.02
CA HIS A 140 -3.99 13.31 3.83
C HIS A 140 -3.68 11.88 3.41
N ALA A 141 -3.99 11.55 2.14
CA ALA A 141 -3.87 10.22 1.60
C ALA A 141 -3.16 10.18 0.23
N THR A 142 -2.54 9.05 -0.10
CA THR A 142 -1.85 8.81 -1.38
C THR A 142 -2.30 7.50 -2.02
N SER A 143 -2.37 7.47 -3.35
CA SER A 143 -2.68 6.26 -4.14
C SER A 143 -1.52 5.28 -4.27
N ASN A 144 -0.32 5.64 -3.79
CA ASN A 144 0.87 4.78 -3.89
C ASN A 144 0.83 3.60 -2.91
N VAL A 145 0.00 2.62 -3.26
CA VAL A 145 -0.24 1.41 -2.49
C VAL A 145 0.01 0.19 -3.38
N SER A 146 0.72 -0.80 -2.85
CA SER A 146 0.99 -2.04 -3.56
C SER A 146 -0.28 -2.80 -3.93
N HIS A 147 -0.18 -3.59 -5.00
CA HIS A 147 -1.22 -4.52 -5.42
C HIS A 147 -1.60 -5.58 -4.37
N SER A 148 -0.76 -5.81 -3.34
CA SER A 148 -1.09 -6.70 -2.21
C SER A 148 -2.25 -6.18 -1.35
N PHE A 149 -2.58 -4.89 -1.44
CA PHE A 149 -3.71 -4.28 -0.74
C PHE A 149 -4.96 -4.14 -1.62
N ARG A 150 -5.00 -4.71 -2.82
CA ARG A 150 -6.22 -4.74 -3.62
C ARG A 150 -7.34 -5.42 -2.82
N VAL A 151 -8.53 -4.85 -2.81
CA VAL A 151 -9.68 -5.37 -2.05
C VAL A 151 -10.49 -6.37 -2.88
N ASN A 152 -10.65 -6.11 -4.17
CA ASN A 152 -11.32 -6.99 -5.13
C ASN A 152 -10.48 -7.20 -6.38
N ASP A 153 -10.78 -8.27 -7.12
CA ASP A 153 -10.28 -8.42 -8.48
C ASP A 153 -11.04 -7.47 -9.45
N TYR A 154 -10.38 -7.11 -10.54
CA TYR A 154 -10.95 -6.20 -11.55
C TYR A 154 -11.66 -6.99 -12.66
N SER A 155 -12.56 -7.89 -12.24
CA SER A 155 -13.37 -8.73 -13.14
C SER A 155 -14.83 -8.25 -13.16
N PRO A 156 -15.63 -8.64 -14.18
CA PRO A 156 -17.05 -8.28 -14.25
C PRO A 156 -17.91 -8.83 -13.10
N ASN A 157 -17.42 -9.86 -12.39
CA ASN A 157 -18.04 -10.37 -11.18
C ASN A 157 -17.00 -10.36 -10.08
N PRO A 158 -16.77 -9.20 -9.43
CA PRO A 158 -15.64 -9.02 -8.56
C PRO A 158 -15.70 -9.98 -7.36
N GLU A 159 -14.62 -10.66 -7.07
CA GLU A 159 -14.39 -11.47 -5.88
C GLU A 159 -13.46 -10.73 -4.92
N ARG A 160 -13.60 -10.99 -3.62
CA ARG A 160 -12.68 -10.42 -2.63
C ARG A 160 -11.33 -11.08 -2.77
N THR A 161 -10.28 -10.27 -2.69
CA THR A 161 -8.93 -10.79 -2.47
C THR A 161 -8.76 -11.21 -1.00
N GLU A 162 -7.65 -11.87 -0.68
CA GLU A 162 -7.27 -12.16 0.71
C GLU A 162 -7.21 -10.90 1.59
N PHE A 163 -6.79 -9.76 1.04
CA PHE A 163 -6.85 -8.50 1.78
C PHE A 163 -8.29 -8.03 1.97
N GLY A 164 -9.11 -8.10 0.92
CA GLY A 164 -10.53 -7.72 0.98
C GLY A 164 -11.34 -8.52 1.99
N GLU A 165 -11.08 -9.82 2.12
CA GLU A 165 -11.72 -10.67 3.13
C GLU A 165 -11.41 -10.25 4.58
N ARG A 166 -10.24 -9.64 4.81
CA ARG A 166 -9.83 -9.18 6.13
C ARG A 166 -10.43 -7.83 6.52
N VAL A 167 -10.68 -6.97 5.53
CA VAL A 167 -11.07 -5.56 5.76
C VAL A 167 -12.54 -5.28 5.48
N LEU A 168 -13.21 -6.11 4.68
CA LEU A 168 -14.62 -6.02 4.40
C LEU A 168 -15.38 -7.25 4.86
N THR A 169 -16.47 -7.01 5.57
CA THR A 169 -17.48 -8.03 5.85
C THR A 169 -18.15 -8.51 4.56
N THR A 170 -18.76 -9.69 4.60
CA THR A 170 -19.48 -10.24 3.45
C THR A 170 -20.68 -9.37 3.05
N GLU A 171 -21.33 -8.74 4.04
CA GLU A 171 -22.46 -7.84 3.82
C GLU A 171 -22.02 -6.56 3.11
N GLU A 172 -20.99 -5.87 3.63
CA GLU A 172 -20.42 -4.67 2.98
C GLU A 172 -20.01 -4.95 1.54
N PHE A 173 -19.38 -6.10 1.28
CA PHE A 173 -18.95 -6.45 -0.07
C PHE A 173 -20.11 -6.78 -1.01
N ASN A 174 -21.17 -7.42 -0.51
CA ASN A 174 -22.36 -7.70 -1.31
C ASN A 174 -23.11 -6.41 -1.66
N VAL A 175 -23.25 -5.50 -0.70
CA VAL A 175 -23.83 -4.18 -0.94
C VAL A 175 -22.96 -3.38 -1.92
N PHE A 176 -21.64 -3.49 -1.82
CA PHE A 176 -20.72 -2.92 -2.81
C PHE A 176 -21.06 -3.39 -4.23
N LYS A 177 -21.35 -4.68 -4.45
CA LYS A 177 -21.73 -5.18 -5.79
C LYS A 177 -23.04 -4.59 -6.33
N GLU A 178 -23.88 -4.03 -5.47
CA GLU A 178 -25.16 -3.43 -5.85
C GLU A 178 -25.01 -1.96 -6.32
N GLY A 179 -23.87 -1.32 -6.09
CA GLY A 179 -23.56 0.05 -6.56
C GLY A 179 -23.42 1.10 -5.46
N ASP A 180 -22.77 2.24 -5.78
CA ASP A 180 -22.47 3.34 -4.85
C ASP A 180 -23.71 3.87 -4.11
N GLN A 181 -24.78 4.18 -4.84
CA GLN A 181 -26.01 4.71 -4.25
C GLN A 181 -26.61 3.76 -3.21
N ARG A 182 -26.55 2.46 -3.48
CA ARG A 182 -27.08 1.45 -2.58
C ARG A 182 -26.22 1.31 -1.33
N MET A 183 -24.89 1.42 -1.48
CA MET A 183 -23.95 1.46 -0.37
C MET A 183 -24.21 2.65 0.56
N LYS A 184 -24.32 3.86 0.01
CA LYS A 184 -24.66 5.06 0.78
C LYS A 184 -25.95 4.91 1.57
N GLN A 185 -27.00 4.43 0.91
CA GLN A 185 -28.29 4.19 1.57
C GLN A 185 -28.17 3.14 2.69
N TRP A 186 -27.47 2.03 2.44
CA TRP A 186 -27.26 0.98 3.43
C TRP A 186 -26.48 1.48 4.64
N LEU A 187 -25.44 2.30 4.42
CA LEU A 187 -24.64 2.90 5.49
C LEU A 187 -25.48 3.83 6.38
N GLN A 188 -26.39 4.61 5.78
CA GLN A 188 -27.33 5.46 6.52
C GLN A 188 -28.37 4.62 7.29
N GLU A 189 -28.94 3.58 6.67
CA GLU A 189 -29.92 2.68 7.29
C GLU A 189 -29.37 1.93 8.50
N ASN A 190 -28.06 1.62 8.49
CA ASN A 190 -27.40 0.83 9.53
C ASN A 190 -26.55 1.67 10.50
N GLU A 191 -26.66 3.01 10.44
CA GLU A 191 -25.92 3.95 11.31
C GLU A 191 -24.40 3.69 11.32
N GLN A 192 -23.82 3.27 10.18
CA GLN A 192 -22.40 2.92 10.07
C GLN A 192 -21.49 4.10 9.67
N LEU A 193 -22.09 5.26 9.39
CA LEU A 193 -21.35 6.50 9.12
C LEU A 193 -20.93 7.17 10.43
N ALA A 194 -19.61 7.24 10.65
CA ALA A 194 -19.04 7.83 11.86
C ALA A 194 -18.98 9.37 11.83
N GLY A 195 -19.11 9.99 10.64
CA GLY A 195 -19.12 11.44 10.49
C GLY A 195 -18.52 11.91 9.16
N GLN A 196 -18.34 13.22 9.06
CA GLN A 196 -17.71 13.88 7.92
C GLN A 196 -16.25 14.21 8.23
N LEU A 197 -15.35 13.87 7.30
CA LEU A 197 -13.93 14.20 7.35
C LEU A 197 -13.51 14.73 5.99
N LYS A 198 -12.67 15.77 5.98
CA LYS A 198 -12.10 16.24 4.73
C LYS A 198 -10.97 15.31 4.31
N ILE A 199 -10.92 14.93 3.04
CA ILE A 199 -9.88 14.05 2.51
C ILE A 199 -9.15 14.78 1.39
N GLU A 200 -7.83 14.88 1.53
CA GLU A 200 -6.95 15.49 0.53
C GLU A 200 -6.01 14.42 -0.02
N PHE A 201 -6.06 14.24 -1.35
CA PHE A 201 -5.19 13.31 -2.05
C PHE A 201 -3.93 14.02 -2.56
N GLU A 202 -2.77 13.46 -2.24
CA GLU A 202 -1.50 13.88 -2.83
C GLU A 202 -1.50 13.48 -4.31
N LYS A 203 -1.34 14.46 -5.20
CA LYS A 203 -1.19 14.19 -6.63
C LYS A 203 0.22 13.70 -6.87
N GLU A 204 0.36 12.51 -7.44
CA GLU A 204 1.65 12.07 -7.99
C GLU A 204 2.01 13.01 -9.16
N GLU A 205 3.10 13.76 -9.02
CA GLU A 205 3.72 14.56 -10.11
C GLU A 205 4.58 13.70 -11.02
#